data_AF-A0AAD4HPB5-F1
#
_entry.id   AF-A0AAD4HPB5-F1
#
_cell.length_a   1.000
_cell.length_b   1.000
_cell.length_c   1.000
_cell.angle_alpha   90.00
_cell.angle_beta   90.00
_cell.angle_gamma   90.00
#
_symmetry.space_group_name_H-M   'P 1'
#
loop_
_entity.id
_entity.type
_entity.pdbx_description
1 polymer ?
#
loop_
_entity_poly.entity_id
_entity_poly.type
_entity_poly.pdbx_seq_one_letter_code
_entity_poly.pdbx_strand_id
1 'polypeptide(L)'
;MTTTVGFLSLPTELICHILILLNPRDISRCAMTCNIFWLVVRNSVYIQYKLEIYAQGLTSTGTATMDSTGVSRKTLCSLKKLASLWRSDFHATTTFETVVTTAAATWGRMLRIQDVKCGLWWSRSLDGTKFYIQGCGTNPTLSSTWSIGGGAQGSLTTFDPLQDLMVVRSNRCVTVTDAEQDYRVCRVEFRLASSQRPHPSAECTFLECKHTFPSTPGDYRAAMSPPVICGDHVFILYHIEIMDCCDYEHVPGMFIQVINWRKGYVNRVSSLCLCKFCYSA
;
A
#
# COMPACT_ATOMS: atom_id res chain seq x y z
N MET A 1 -25.01 -52.14 -11.61
CA MET A 1 -24.34 -50.96 -11.03
C MET A 1 -24.16 -49.94 -12.14
N THR A 2 -25.03 -48.94 -12.23
CA THR A 2 -24.95 -47.89 -13.25
C THR A 2 -23.97 -46.83 -12.78
N THR A 3 -22.75 -46.84 -13.30
CA THR A 3 -21.78 -45.76 -13.13
C THR A 3 -22.28 -44.56 -13.94
N THR A 4 -23.01 -43.65 -13.31
CA THR A 4 -23.36 -42.37 -13.92
C THR A 4 -22.09 -41.53 -14.06
N VAL A 5 -21.51 -41.53 -15.26
CA VAL A 5 -20.48 -40.59 -15.68
C VAL A 5 -21.19 -39.27 -15.93
N GLY A 6 -21.17 -38.39 -14.94
CA GLY A 6 -21.86 -37.11 -14.97
C GLY A 6 -20.89 -35.99 -14.65
N PHE A 7 -21.23 -34.77 -15.03
CA PHE A 7 -20.43 -33.58 -14.72
C PHE A 7 -20.03 -33.48 -13.22
N LEU A 8 -20.90 -33.97 -12.34
CA LEU A 8 -20.69 -33.99 -10.89
C LEU A 8 -19.65 -35.02 -10.40
N SER A 9 -19.15 -35.91 -11.27
CA SER A 9 -18.05 -36.82 -10.96
C SER A 9 -16.67 -36.20 -11.22
N LEU A 10 -16.61 -34.95 -11.67
CA LEU A 10 -15.35 -34.24 -11.84
C LEU A 10 -14.74 -33.83 -10.48
N PRO A 11 -13.40 -33.83 -10.37
CA PRO A 11 -12.70 -33.18 -9.26
C PRO A 11 -13.18 -31.74 -9.05
N THR A 12 -13.27 -31.32 -7.79
CA THR A 12 -13.78 -30.00 -7.39
C THR A 12 -12.99 -28.86 -8.03
N GLU A 13 -11.70 -29.07 -8.27
CA GLU A 13 -10.79 -28.13 -8.92
C GLU A 13 -11.21 -27.84 -10.36
N LEU A 14 -11.57 -28.88 -11.11
CA LEU A 14 -12.04 -28.71 -12.50
C LEU A 14 -13.40 -28.02 -12.54
N ILE A 15 -14.29 -28.34 -11.60
CA ILE A 15 -15.58 -27.66 -11.47
C ILE A 15 -15.36 -26.16 -11.16
N CYS A 16 -14.44 -25.83 -10.25
CA CYS A 16 -14.04 -24.45 -9.98
C CYS A 16 -13.57 -23.73 -11.24
N HIS A 17 -12.66 -24.35 -12.00
CA HIS A 17 -12.14 -23.79 -13.24
C HIS A 17 -13.23 -23.58 -14.29
N ILE A 18 -14.23 -24.46 -14.39
CA ILE A 18 -15.34 -24.27 -15.33
C ILE A 18 -16.23 -23.10 -14.88
N LEU A 19 -16.55 -23.02 -13.59
CA LEU A 19 -17.36 -21.93 -13.03
C LEU A 19 -16.67 -20.56 -13.16
N ILE A 20 -15.34 -20.51 -13.07
CA ILE A 20 -14.56 -19.26 -13.18
C ILE A 20 -14.74 -18.59 -14.56
N LEU A 21 -15.03 -19.38 -15.60
CA LEU A 21 -15.21 -18.90 -16.97
C LEU A 21 -16.61 -18.31 -17.19
N LEU A 22 -17.57 -18.61 -16.32
CA LEU A 22 -18.94 -18.12 -16.42
C LEU A 22 -19.04 -16.67 -15.93
N ASN A 23 -20.07 -15.96 -16.42
CA ASN A 23 -20.42 -14.65 -15.88
C ASN A 23 -20.91 -14.78 -14.43
N PRO A 24 -20.69 -13.78 -13.55
CA PRO A 24 -21.12 -13.84 -12.15
C PRO A 24 -22.60 -14.18 -11.95
N ARG A 25 -23.49 -13.71 -12.84
CA ARG A 25 -24.91 -14.07 -12.82
C ARG A 25 -25.15 -15.57 -13.03
N ASP A 26 -24.41 -16.19 -13.94
CA ASP A 26 -24.56 -17.60 -14.26
C ASP A 26 -23.94 -18.48 -13.18
N ILE A 27 -22.83 -18.03 -12.56
CA ILE A 27 -22.26 -18.67 -11.36
C ILE A 27 -23.31 -18.73 -10.24
N SER A 28 -23.99 -17.61 -9.94
CA SER A 28 -25.03 -17.59 -8.92
C SER A 28 -26.20 -18.51 -9.25
N ARG A 29 -26.60 -18.61 -10.53
CA ARG A 29 -27.63 -19.56 -10.98
C ARG A 29 -27.17 -21.00 -10.78
N CYS A 30 -25.95 -21.36 -11.17
CA CYS A 30 -25.37 -22.69 -10.94
C CYS A 30 -25.32 -23.03 -9.44
N ALA A 31 -24.98 -22.08 -8.57
CA ALA A 31 -24.99 -22.30 -7.13
C ALA A 31 -26.39 -22.63 -6.59
N MET A 32 -27.47 -22.14 -7.24
CA MET A 32 -28.85 -22.42 -6.84
C MET A 32 -29.39 -23.74 -7.39
N THR A 33 -28.73 -24.41 -8.34
CA THR A 33 -29.26 -25.65 -8.94
C THR A 33 -28.94 -26.90 -8.13
N CYS A 34 -27.75 -27.01 -7.53
CA CYS A 34 -27.40 -28.17 -6.72
C CYS A 34 -26.44 -27.85 -5.56
N ASN A 35 -26.49 -28.69 -4.52
CA ASN A 35 -25.69 -28.50 -3.31
C ASN A 35 -24.17 -28.57 -3.57
N ILE A 36 -23.74 -29.38 -4.55
CA ILE A 36 -22.31 -29.49 -4.90
C ILE A 36 -21.79 -28.16 -5.45
N PHE A 37 -22.51 -27.55 -6.41
CA PHE A 37 -22.13 -26.25 -6.94
C PHE A 37 -22.14 -25.16 -5.88
N TRP A 38 -23.16 -25.15 -5.01
CA TRP A 38 -23.20 -24.24 -3.89
C TRP A 38 -21.95 -24.37 -2.99
N LEU A 39 -21.55 -25.60 -2.69
CA LEU A 39 -20.38 -25.89 -1.86
C LEU A 39 -19.07 -25.49 -2.54
N VAL A 40 -18.94 -25.74 -3.85
CA VAL A 40 -17.79 -25.32 -4.68
C VAL A 40 -17.66 -23.79 -4.70
N VAL A 41 -18.76 -23.08 -4.98
CA VAL A 41 -18.81 -21.61 -5.01
C VAL A 41 -18.47 -21.03 -3.64
N ARG A 42 -19.00 -21.64 -2.57
CA ARG A 42 -18.75 -21.21 -1.19
C ARG A 42 -17.31 -21.50 -0.73
N ASN A 43 -16.66 -22.55 -1.20
CA ASN A 43 -15.31 -22.89 -0.73
C ASN A 43 -14.18 -22.35 -1.62
N SER A 44 -14.50 -21.85 -2.81
CA SER A 44 -13.52 -21.28 -3.72
C SER A 44 -13.35 -19.77 -3.49
N VAL A 45 -12.22 -19.38 -2.91
CA VAL A 45 -11.85 -17.97 -2.65
C VAL A 45 -11.94 -17.12 -3.92
N TYR A 46 -11.49 -17.66 -5.06
CA TYR A 46 -11.50 -16.91 -6.32
C TYR A 46 -12.92 -16.66 -6.84
N ILE A 47 -13.81 -17.65 -6.74
CA ILE A 47 -15.20 -17.49 -7.19
C ILE A 47 -15.94 -16.52 -6.27
N GLN A 48 -15.73 -16.60 -4.96
CA GLN A 48 -16.28 -15.65 -4.00
C GLN A 48 -15.82 -14.22 -4.31
N TYR A 49 -14.52 -14.02 -4.52
CA TYR A 49 -13.95 -12.72 -4.89
C TYR A 49 -14.59 -12.17 -6.17
N LYS A 50 -14.76 -13.00 -7.21
CA LYS A 50 -15.41 -12.60 -8.47
C LYS A 50 -16.88 -12.19 -8.26
N LEU A 51 -17.62 -12.91 -7.41
CA LEU A 51 -19.01 -12.58 -7.06
C LEU A 51 -19.10 -11.30 -6.22
N GLU A 52 -18.13 -11.05 -5.34
CA GLU A 52 -18.09 -9.85 -4.50
C GLU A 52 -17.81 -8.59 -5.33
N ILE A 53 -16.82 -8.64 -6.24
CA ILE A 53 -16.58 -7.56 -7.21
C ILE A 53 -17.84 -7.27 -8.02
N TYR A 54 -18.56 -8.32 -8.45
CA TYR A 54 -19.81 -8.17 -9.18
C TYR A 54 -20.91 -7.48 -8.34
N ALA A 55 -21.10 -7.91 -7.09
CA ALA A 55 -22.07 -7.31 -6.17
C ALA A 55 -21.77 -5.83 -5.89
N GLN A 56 -20.50 -5.44 -5.90
CA GLN A 56 -20.06 -4.06 -5.75
C GLN A 56 -20.19 -3.22 -7.03
N GLY A 57 -20.54 -3.83 -8.17
CA GLY A 57 -20.66 -3.17 -9.47
C GLY A 57 -19.31 -2.82 -10.11
N LEU A 58 -18.24 -3.51 -9.69
CA LEU A 58 -16.86 -3.27 -10.14
C LEU A 58 -16.46 -4.17 -11.33
N THR A 59 -17.34 -5.06 -11.80
CA THR A 59 -17.09 -5.85 -13.00
C THR A 59 -17.24 -4.99 -14.26
N SER A 60 -16.14 -4.82 -14.99
CA SER A 60 -16.10 -4.26 -16.34
C SER A 60 -16.79 -5.17 -17.35
N THR A 61 -18.11 -5.29 -17.30
CA THR A 61 -18.87 -5.96 -18.37
C THR A 61 -19.33 -4.94 -19.41
N GLY A 62 -18.64 -4.95 -20.56
CA GLY A 62 -19.25 -4.74 -21.87
C GLY A 62 -18.95 -3.40 -22.56
N THR A 63 -18.12 -3.46 -23.61
CA THR A 63 -18.42 -2.89 -24.95
C THR A 63 -19.36 -1.67 -24.97
N ALA A 64 -18.92 -0.57 -24.36
CA ALA A 64 -19.57 0.73 -24.52
C ALA A 64 -18.69 1.57 -25.43
N THR A 65 -19.24 1.84 -26.60
CA THR A 65 -18.79 2.72 -27.66
C THR A 65 -18.09 3.96 -27.11
N MET A 66 -16.91 4.26 -27.69
CA MET A 66 -16.21 5.52 -27.50
C MET A 66 -17.17 6.69 -27.68
N ASP A 67 -17.31 7.51 -26.64
CA ASP A 67 -17.25 8.96 -26.76
C ASP A 67 -17.36 9.63 -25.38
N SER A 68 -16.71 10.78 -25.28
CA SER A 68 -16.79 11.79 -24.22
C SER A 68 -15.68 11.78 -23.17
N THR A 69 -14.73 12.66 -23.45
CA THR A 69 -13.81 13.35 -22.56
C THR A 69 -14.52 13.96 -21.35
N GLY A 70 -14.03 13.61 -20.16
CA GLY A 70 -14.44 14.19 -18.90
C GLY A 70 -14.34 13.12 -17.82
N VAL A 71 -13.51 13.36 -16.80
CA VAL A 71 -13.46 12.50 -15.60
C VAL A 71 -14.88 12.28 -15.13
N SER A 72 -15.42 11.08 -15.37
CA SER A 72 -16.86 10.89 -15.28
C SER A 72 -17.26 11.13 -13.83
N ARG A 73 -18.37 11.84 -13.63
CA ARG A 73 -19.02 12.02 -12.32
C ARG A 73 -19.16 10.67 -11.58
N LYS A 74 -19.23 9.57 -12.33
CA LYS A 74 -19.25 8.18 -11.88
C LYS A 74 -17.93 7.74 -11.21
N THR A 75 -16.78 8.13 -11.74
CA THR A 75 -15.46 7.85 -11.14
C THR A 75 -15.32 8.59 -9.82
N LEU A 76 -15.71 9.88 -9.77
CA LEU A 76 -15.69 10.67 -8.55
C LEU A 76 -16.68 10.14 -7.50
N CYS A 77 -17.88 9.72 -7.91
CA CYS A 77 -18.87 9.09 -7.03
C CYS A 77 -18.39 7.73 -6.52
N SER A 78 -17.71 6.93 -7.34
CA SER A 78 -17.16 5.64 -6.94
C SER A 78 -16.03 5.81 -5.93
N LEU A 79 -15.16 6.81 -6.13
CA LEU A 79 -14.13 7.19 -5.15
C LEU A 79 -14.73 7.68 -3.84
N LYS A 80 -15.77 8.52 -3.89
CA LYS A 80 -16.48 8.99 -2.68
C LYS A 80 -17.18 7.84 -1.95
N LYS A 81 -17.77 6.89 -2.69
CA LYS A 81 -18.43 5.70 -2.15
C LYS A 81 -17.43 4.71 -1.54
N LEU A 82 -16.30 4.47 -2.20
CA LEU A 82 -15.21 3.68 -1.63
C LEU A 82 -14.67 4.34 -0.37
N ALA A 83 -14.41 5.66 -0.40
CA ALA A 83 -13.99 6.41 0.77
C ALA A 83 -15.02 6.38 1.91
N SER A 84 -16.33 6.35 1.63
CA SER A 84 -17.36 6.22 2.67
C SER A 84 -17.44 4.81 3.25
N LEU A 85 -17.33 3.77 2.41
CA LEU A 85 -17.34 2.37 2.86
C LEU A 85 -16.11 2.04 3.71
N TRP A 86 -14.97 2.66 3.42
CA TRP A 86 -13.74 2.49 4.20
C TRP A 86 -13.75 3.21 5.55
N ARG A 87 -14.60 4.23 5.72
CA ARG A 87 -14.77 4.92 7.01
C ARG A 87 -15.73 4.21 7.96
N SER A 88 -16.58 3.32 7.45
CA SER A 88 -17.60 2.66 8.27
C SER A 88 -17.16 1.32 8.86
N ASP A 89 -16.30 0.54 8.19
CA ASP A 89 -15.90 -0.80 8.68
C ASP A 89 -14.43 -1.14 8.39
N PHE A 90 -13.57 -0.88 9.38
CA PHE A 90 -12.12 -1.08 9.32
C PHE A 90 -11.71 -2.52 9.70
N HIS A 91 -12.36 -3.52 9.09
CA HIS A 91 -11.98 -4.94 9.24
C HIS A 91 -11.65 -5.64 7.92
N ALA A 92 -11.70 -4.93 6.79
CA ALA A 92 -11.28 -5.48 5.51
C ALA A 92 -9.75 -5.63 5.46
N THR A 93 -9.27 -6.87 5.51
CA THR A 93 -7.87 -7.25 5.33
C THR A 93 -7.42 -6.80 3.93
N THR A 94 -6.73 -5.65 3.85
CA THR A 94 -6.25 -5.14 2.57
C THR A 94 -4.99 -5.93 2.19
N THR A 95 -5.10 -6.87 1.26
CA THR A 95 -3.93 -7.54 0.69
C THR A 95 -3.24 -6.60 -0.29
N PHE A 96 -1.98 -6.27 0.00
CA PHE A 96 -1.11 -5.49 -0.88
C PHE A 96 -0.49 -6.46 -1.90
N GLU A 97 -0.75 -6.25 -3.19
CA GLU A 97 0.03 -6.93 -4.23
C GLU A 97 1.18 -6.01 -4.64
N THR A 98 2.40 -6.35 -4.22
CA THR A 98 3.60 -5.82 -4.87
C THR A 98 3.71 -6.49 -6.23
N VAL A 99 3.35 -5.76 -7.30
CA VAL A 99 3.51 -6.27 -8.65
C VAL A 99 4.99 -6.18 -9.02
N VAL A 100 5.71 -7.29 -8.85
CA VAL A 100 7.05 -7.46 -9.42
C VAL A 100 6.86 -7.74 -10.91
N THR A 101 6.87 -6.70 -11.75
CA THR A 101 6.86 -6.91 -13.21
C THR A 101 8.16 -7.56 -13.67
N THR A 102 8.12 -8.87 -13.93
CA THR A 102 9.11 -9.61 -14.71
C THR A 102 8.61 -9.79 -16.15
N ALA A 103 8.89 -8.82 -17.04
CA ALA A 103 8.88 -8.90 -18.52
C ALA A 103 8.50 -7.52 -19.10
N ALA A 104 8.98 -7.02 -20.23
CA ALA A 104 10.09 -7.36 -21.11
C ALA A 104 10.35 -6.12 -22.01
N ALA A 105 11.62 -5.82 -22.24
CA ALA A 105 12.21 -5.28 -23.47
C ALA A 105 11.81 -3.93 -24.11
N THR A 106 10.74 -3.20 -23.75
CA THR A 106 10.44 -1.91 -24.43
C THR A 106 10.48 -0.65 -23.56
N TRP A 107 10.55 -0.80 -22.23
CA TRP A 107 10.71 0.32 -21.26
C TRP A 107 12.01 0.20 -20.45
N GLY A 108 13.08 -0.19 -21.14
CA GLY A 108 14.28 -0.84 -20.62
C GLY A 108 15.18 -0.11 -19.62
N ARG A 109 14.74 0.95 -18.92
CA ARG A 109 15.53 1.52 -17.80
C ARG A 109 14.74 2.01 -16.59
N MET A 110 13.42 2.22 -16.61
CA MET A 110 12.91 3.36 -15.82
C MET A 110 12.33 3.13 -14.42
N LEU A 111 11.89 1.95 -13.96
CA LEU A 111 11.08 1.89 -12.72
C LEU A 111 11.48 0.72 -11.82
N ARG A 112 12.03 1.04 -10.63
CA ARG A 112 12.47 0.03 -9.64
C ARG A 112 11.37 -0.42 -8.68
N ILE A 113 10.32 0.39 -8.47
CA ILE A 113 9.24 0.09 -7.53
C ILE A 113 7.94 0.59 -8.15
N GLN A 114 7.01 -0.34 -8.37
CA GLN A 114 5.64 -0.07 -8.78
C GLN A 114 4.74 -0.53 -7.64
N ASP A 115 3.95 0.39 -7.11
CA ASP A 115 2.91 0.04 -6.15
C ASP A 115 1.54 0.26 -6.82
N VAL A 116 0.61 -0.64 -6.55
CA VAL A 116 -0.75 -0.57 -7.06
C VAL A 116 -1.71 -0.55 -5.88
N LYS A 117 -2.61 0.44 -5.84
CA LYS A 117 -3.71 0.50 -4.87
C LYS A 117 -4.96 1.00 -5.56
N CYS A 118 -6.05 0.23 -5.43
CA CYS A 118 -7.37 0.57 -5.95
C CYS A 118 -7.40 0.90 -7.46
N GLY A 119 -6.61 0.19 -8.28
CA GLY A 119 -6.54 0.43 -9.72
C GLY A 119 -5.83 1.72 -10.12
N LEU A 120 -5.13 2.36 -9.18
CA LEU A 120 -4.11 3.37 -9.47
C LEU A 120 -2.76 2.71 -9.32
N TRP A 121 -1.92 2.86 -10.34
CA TRP A 121 -0.51 2.53 -10.28
C TRP A 121 0.28 3.81 -10.18
N TRP A 122 1.35 3.76 -9.40
CA TRP A 122 2.30 4.85 -9.37
C TRP A 122 3.72 4.33 -9.37
N SER A 123 4.61 5.19 -9.81
CA SER A 123 6.01 4.85 -9.95
C SER A 123 6.88 6.08 -9.79
N ARG A 124 8.11 5.85 -9.35
CA ARG A 124 9.12 6.90 -9.16
C ARG A 124 10.21 6.72 -10.20
N SER A 125 10.67 7.82 -10.79
CA SER A 125 11.83 7.78 -11.68
C SER A 125 13.07 7.31 -10.94
N LEU A 126 14.02 6.76 -11.69
CA LEU A 126 15.32 6.30 -11.19
C LEU A 126 16.10 7.36 -10.40
N ASP A 127 16.05 8.61 -10.84
CA ASP A 127 16.71 9.74 -10.17
C ASP A 127 15.95 10.21 -8.91
N GLY A 128 14.79 9.61 -8.62
CA GLY A 128 13.93 9.97 -7.50
C GLY A 128 13.21 11.30 -7.66
N THR A 129 13.47 12.04 -8.74
CA THR A 129 13.00 13.42 -8.91
C THR A 129 11.59 13.49 -9.46
N LYS A 130 11.15 12.49 -10.23
CA LYS A 130 9.86 12.46 -10.91
C LYS A 130 8.97 11.38 -10.34
N PHE A 131 7.69 11.70 -10.26
CA PHE A 131 6.64 10.81 -9.84
C PHE A 131 5.58 10.70 -10.93
N TYR A 132 5.08 9.49 -11.14
CA TYR A 132 4.08 9.17 -12.13
C TYR A 132 2.91 8.48 -11.44
N ILE A 133 1.70 9.00 -11.64
CA ILE A 133 0.44 8.34 -11.25
C ILE A 133 -0.31 8.02 -12.53
N GLN A 134 -0.85 6.82 -12.62
CA GLN A 134 -1.67 6.40 -13.75
C GLN A 134 -2.82 5.49 -13.28
N GLY A 135 -3.95 5.53 -13.98
CA GLY A 135 -5.09 4.63 -13.75
C GLY A 135 -4.97 3.34 -14.56
N CYS A 136 -5.55 2.25 -14.05
CA CYS A 136 -5.55 0.91 -14.68
C CYS A 136 -6.42 0.78 -15.95
N GLY A 137 -6.98 1.85 -16.51
CA GLY A 137 -7.98 1.75 -17.59
C GLY A 137 -7.84 2.73 -18.74
N THR A 138 -6.84 3.61 -18.72
CA THR A 138 -6.64 4.61 -19.78
C THR A 138 -5.31 4.37 -20.47
N ASN A 139 -5.26 4.62 -21.78
CA ASN A 139 -4.01 4.79 -22.52
C ASN A 139 -3.04 5.66 -21.69
N PRO A 140 -1.72 5.42 -21.77
CA PRO A 140 -0.71 6.07 -20.94
C PRO A 140 -0.55 7.56 -21.27
N THR A 141 -1.57 8.35 -21.01
CA THR A 141 -1.43 9.80 -20.87
C THR A 141 -0.91 10.04 -19.47
N LEU A 142 0.39 10.36 -19.43
CA LEU A 142 1.15 10.74 -18.26
C LEU A 142 0.37 11.81 -17.46
N SER A 143 -0.30 11.41 -16.37
CA SER A 143 -1.29 12.28 -15.71
C SER A 143 -0.64 13.44 -14.95
N SER A 144 0.66 13.37 -14.68
CA SER A 144 1.47 14.50 -14.21
C SER A 144 2.91 14.03 -14.00
N THR A 145 3.89 14.89 -14.28
CA THR A 145 5.29 14.71 -13.84
C THR A 145 5.58 15.85 -12.89
N TRP A 146 6.00 15.52 -11.67
CA TRP A 146 6.40 16.53 -10.70
C TRP A 146 7.87 16.39 -10.37
N SER A 147 8.63 17.47 -10.52
CA SER A 147 10.00 17.54 -10.00
C SER A 147 9.94 17.76 -8.49
N ILE A 148 10.38 16.78 -7.71
CA ILE A 148 10.62 16.95 -6.26
C ILE A 148 11.83 17.89 -6.15
N GLY A 149 11.57 19.18 -6.02
CA GLY A 149 12.60 20.21 -5.95
C GLY A 149 13.56 19.95 -4.79
N GLY A 150 14.83 19.71 -5.11
CA GLY A 150 15.98 19.81 -4.19
C GLY A 150 15.93 18.96 -2.92
N GLY A 151 15.05 17.96 -2.84
CA GLY A 151 14.92 17.11 -1.66
C GLY A 151 16.18 16.29 -1.45
N ALA A 152 16.88 16.57 -0.35
CA ALA A 152 18.14 15.94 0.05
C ALA A 152 18.23 14.46 -0.33
N GLN A 153 19.37 14.11 -0.93
CA GLN A 153 19.83 12.75 -1.20
C GLN A 153 19.53 11.87 0.04
N GLY A 154 18.63 10.89 -0.08
CA GLY A 154 18.21 10.02 1.04
C GLY A 154 16.77 10.19 1.55
N SER A 155 15.92 10.96 0.88
CA SER A 155 14.49 11.02 1.23
C SER A 155 13.71 9.79 0.76
N LEU A 156 12.99 9.13 1.67
CA LEU A 156 12.00 8.10 1.31
C LEU A 156 10.63 8.73 1.24
N THR A 157 9.78 8.21 0.35
CA THR A 157 8.46 8.79 0.12
C THR A 157 7.44 7.67 -0.04
N THR A 158 6.32 7.80 0.67
CA THR A 158 5.17 6.89 0.56
C THR A 158 3.92 7.71 0.29
N PHE A 159 2.93 7.08 -0.34
CA PHE A 159 1.73 7.75 -0.82
C PHE A 159 0.46 6.98 -0.44
N ASP A 160 -0.60 7.72 -0.19
CA ASP A 160 -1.96 7.19 -0.15
C ASP A 160 -2.85 7.99 -1.12
N PRO A 161 -3.08 7.47 -2.34
CA PRO A 161 -3.83 8.19 -3.35
C PRO A 161 -5.30 8.42 -2.96
N LEU A 162 -5.86 7.58 -2.08
CA LEU A 162 -7.24 7.75 -1.61
C LEU A 162 -7.43 9.01 -0.76
N GLN A 163 -6.35 9.47 -0.14
CA GLN A 163 -6.34 10.63 0.72
C GLN A 163 -5.62 11.82 0.08
N ASP A 164 -5.15 11.68 -1.16
CA ASP A 164 -4.22 12.61 -1.80
C ASP A 164 -3.00 12.92 -0.91
N LEU A 165 -2.52 11.94 -0.15
CA LEU A 165 -1.48 12.13 0.86
C LEU A 165 -0.12 11.62 0.33
N MET A 166 0.88 12.48 0.44
CA MET A 166 2.29 12.19 0.22
C MET A 166 3.04 12.41 1.54
N VAL A 167 3.71 11.37 2.01
CA VAL A 167 4.56 11.41 3.20
C VAL A 167 6.01 11.41 2.75
N VAL A 168 6.70 12.53 2.98
CA VAL A 168 8.13 12.67 2.67
C VAL A 168 8.93 12.54 3.94
N ARG A 169 9.84 11.56 3.99
CA ARG A 169 10.74 11.33 5.12
C ARG A 169 12.15 11.74 4.74
N SER A 170 12.74 12.64 5.51
CA SER A 170 14.17 12.98 5.44
C SER A 170 14.93 12.32 6.59
N ASN A 171 16.01 11.60 6.25
CA ASN A 171 16.91 10.99 7.22
C ASN A 171 17.94 11.99 7.72
N ARG A 172 18.39 11.80 8.97
CA ARG A 172 19.54 12.50 9.54
C ARG A 172 20.46 11.48 10.22
N CYS A 173 21.77 11.63 10.00
CA CYS A 173 22.76 11.05 10.92
C CYS A 173 22.76 11.87 12.21
N VAL A 174 22.98 11.21 13.34
CA VAL A 174 22.92 11.85 14.66
C VAL A 174 24.19 11.52 15.44
N THR A 175 24.98 12.55 15.74
CA THR A 175 26.07 12.45 16.71
C THR A 175 25.49 12.71 18.10
N VAL A 176 25.58 11.73 18.98
CA VAL A 176 25.08 11.80 20.36
C VAL A 176 26.25 12.17 21.26
N THR A 177 26.23 13.40 21.74
CA THR A 177 27.25 13.95 22.65
C THR A 177 26.88 13.79 24.11
N ASP A 178 25.59 13.65 24.41
CA ASP A 178 25.05 13.61 25.76
C ASP A 178 24.05 12.45 25.90
N ALA A 179 24.24 11.68 26.96
CA ALA A 179 23.38 10.57 27.32
C ALA A 179 21.98 11.10 27.67
N GLU A 180 20.92 10.32 27.39
CA GLU A 180 19.56 10.60 27.88
C GLU A 180 18.87 11.85 27.29
N GLN A 181 19.49 12.54 26.33
CA GLN A 181 18.84 13.61 25.58
C GLN A 181 18.03 13.08 24.41
N ASP A 182 16.95 13.80 24.07
CA ASP A 182 16.06 13.51 22.96
C ASP A 182 16.63 14.09 21.65
N TYR A 183 17.14 13.24 20.78
CA TYR A 183 17.75 13.64 19.50
C TYR A 183 16.79 13.49 18.34
N ARG A 184 16.89 14.38 17.35
CA ARG A 184 16.06 14.34 16.12
C ARG A 184 16.61 13.31 15.15
N VAL A 185 15.85 12.26 14.89
CA VAL A 185 16.25 11.14 14.07
C VAL A 185 15.76 11.27 12.63
N CYS A 186 14.51 11.71 12.45
CA CYS A 186 14.00 12.04 11.12
C CYS A 186 12.97 13.16 11.17
N ARG A 187 12.69 13.71 9.99
CA ARG A 187 11.59 14.64 9.78
C ARG A 187 10.66 14.10 8.72
N VAL A 188 9.37 14.15 9.03
CA VAL A 188 8.26 13.64 8.22
C VAL A 188 7.44 14.83 7.77
N GLU A 189 7.24 14.99 6.47
CA GLU A 189 6.41 16.06 5.90
C GLU A 189 5.15 15.48 5.29
N PHE A 190 4.03 16.17 5.48
CA PHE A 190 2.73 15.79 4.93
C PHE A 190 2.35 16.75 3.82
N ARG A 191 2.25 16.21 2.60
CA ARG A 191 1.99 16.99 1.40
C ARG A 191 0.83 16.39 0.62
N LEU A 192 0.21 17.19 -0.22
CA LEU A 192 -0.71 16.69 -1.23
C LEU A 192 0.08 15.93 -2.29
N ALA A 193 -0.34 14.71 -2.65
CA ALA A 193 0.30 13.97 -3.73
C ALA A 193 0.10 14.65 -5.09
N SER A 194 -1.04 15.33 -5.26
CA SER A 194 -1.42 16.06 -6.47
C SER A 194 -0.64 17.35 -6.72
N SER A 195 -0.16 18.03 -5.67
CA SER A 195 0.42 19.38 -5.81
C SER A 195 1.71 19.61 -5.02
N GLN A 196 2.12 18.65 -4.18
CA GLN A 196 3.24 18.73 -3.24
C GLN A 196 3.18 19.90 -2.24
N ARG A 197 2.08 20.65 -2.22
CA ARG A 197 1.80 21.66 -1.22
C ARG A 197 1.52 21.00 0.13
N PRO A 198 1.64 21.72 1.26
CA PRO A 198 1.26 21.19 2.55
C PRO A 198 -0.15 20.60 2.52
N HIS A 199 -0.32 19.44 3.14
CA HIS A 199 -1.61 18.75 3.13
C HIS A 199 -2.62 19.54 3.98
N PRO A 200 -3.76 19.99 3.44
CA PRO A 200 -4.69 20.89 4.13
C PRO A 200 -5.38 20.24 5.33
N SER A 201 -5.50 18.91 5.34
CA SER A 201 -6.05 18.17 6.49
C SER A 201 -5.01 17.74 7.53
N ALA A 202 -3.73 18.06 7.32
CA ALA A 202 -2.72 17.80 8.33
C ALA A 202 -2.67 19.00 9.28
N GLU A 203 -2.74 18.76 10.59
CA GLU A 203 -2.64 19.82 11.60
C GLU A 203 -1.28 20.54 11.55
N CYS A 204 -0.23 19.81 11.14
CA CYS A 204 1.11 20.33 10.96
C CYS A 204 1.66 19.96 9.58
N THR A 205 2.50 20.83 9.02
CA THR A 205 3.14 20.57 7.71
C THR A 205 4.26 19.52 7.80
N PHE A 206 4.86 19.38 8.97
CA PHE A 206 5.86 18.36 9.27
C PHE A 206 5.87 17.98 10.76
N LEU A 207 6.42 16.80 11.04
CA LEU A 207 6.70 16.31 12.38
C LEU A 207 8.15 15.86 12.50
N GLU A 208 8.73 16.16 13.65
CA GLU A 208 10.07 15.72 14.01
C GLU A 208 9.99 14.48 14.89
N CYS A 209 10.63 13.43 14.40
CA CYS A 209 10.74 12.17 15.09
C CYS A 209 11.99 12.22 15.98
N LYS A 210 11.77 12.19 17.28
CA LYS A 210 12.85 12.18 18.27
C LYS A 210 13.06 10.80 18.88
N HIS A 211 14.27 10.52 19.32
CA HIS A 211 14.67 9.30 20.01
C HIS A 211 15.64 9.62 21.15
N THR A 212 15.46 8.95 22.27
CA THR A 212 16.34 9.05 23.44
C THR A 212 17.36 7.94 23.35
N PHE A 213 18.61 8.30 23.09
CA PHE A 213 19.68 7.31 22.92
C PHE A 213 20.15 6.78 24.29
N PRO A 214 20.60 5.52 24.37
CA PRO A 214 21.20 4.96 25.58
C PRO A 214 22.46 5.74 25.98
N SER A 215 22.89 5.55 27.22
CA SER A 215 23.81 6.45 27.96
C SER A 215 25.23 6.58 27.41
N THR A 216 25.56 5.90 26.32
CA THR A 216 26.89 5.91 25.70
C THR A 216 26.97 7.00 24.62
N PRO A 217 27.82 8.03 24.77
CA PRO A 217 28.12 8.96 23.69
C PRO A 217 28.69 8.23 22.47
N GLY A 218 28.39 8.71 21.27
CA GLY A 218 28.90 8.11 20.03
C GLY A 218 28.18 8.59 18.77
N ASP A 219 28.69 8.18 17.61
CA ASP A 219 28.02 8.41 16.33
C ASP A 219 26.99 7.32 16.06
N TYR A 220 25.73 7.72 15.94
CA TYR A 220 24.62 6.83 15.68
C TYR A 220 24.03 7.09 14.29
N ARG A 221 23.70 6.00 13.61
CA ARG A 221 22.94 6.00 12.38
C ARG A 221 21.58 5.36 12.65
N ALA A 222 20.52 6.11 12.38
CA ALA A 222 19.19 5.52 12.31
C ALA A 222 18.87 5.13 10.87
N ALA A 223 18.88 3.82 10.62
CA ALA A 223 18.39 3.27 9.38
C ALA A 223 16.88 3.10 9.50
N MET A 224 16.12 3.61 8.52
CA MET A 224 14.66 3.52 8.57
C MET A 224 14.10 2.95 7.28
N SER A 225 13.06 2.15 7.44
CA SER A 225 12.22 1.66 6.35
C SER A 225 11.39 2.81 5.76
N PRO A 226 10.83 2.61 4.55
CA PRO A 226 9.80 3.51 4.02
C PRO A 226 8.63 3.63 5.02
N PRO A 227 8.04 4.83 5.19
CA PRO A 227 6.86 4.98 6.04
C PRO A 227 5.68 4.17 5.46
N VAL A 228 4.78 3.71 6.32
CA VAL A 228 3.55 3.00 5.92
C VAL A 228 2.34 3.84 6.33
N ILE A 229 1.39 4.06 5.42
CA ILE A 229 0.19 4.86 5.67
C ILE A 229 -1.01 3.92 5.88
N CYS A 230 -1.71 4.09 6.99
CA CYS A 230 -2.90 3.31 7.35
C CYS A 230 -3.98 4.25 7.91
N GLY A 231 -4.90 4.69 7.05
CA GLY A 231 -5.92 5.67 7.42
C GLY A 231 -5.29 6.99 7.91
N ASP A 232 -5.60 7.37 9.15
CA ASP A 232 -5.10 8.59 9.78
C ASP A 232 -3.72 8.44 10.44
N HIS A 233 -3.10 7.26 10.32
CA HIS A 233 -1.84 6.93 10.96
C HIS A 233 -0.73 6.68 9.94
N VAL A 234 0.47 7.16 10.27
CA VAL A 234 1.72 6.87 9.56
C VAL A 234 2.64 6.12 10.51
N PHE A 235 3.13 4.97 10.06
CA PHE A 235 4.05 4.12 10.79
C PHE A 235 5.45 4.29 10.23
N ILE A 236 6.41 4.50 11.11
CA ILE A 236 7.83 4.62 10.76
C ILE A 236 8.58 3.58 11.57
N LEU A 237 9.16 2.64 10.84
CA LEU A 237 10.02 1.61 11.40
C LEU A 237 11.48 2.02 11.21
N TYR A 238 12.25 2.01 12.28
CA TYR A 238 13.67 2.31 12.23
C TYR A 238 14.45 1.47 13.23
N HIS A 239 15.72 1.24 12.92
CA HIS A 239 16.69 0.66 13.83
C HIS A 239 17.89 1.57 13.98
N ILE A 240 18.57 1.44 15.11
CA ILE A 240 19.71 2.27 15.46
C ILE A 240 20.99 1.43 15.39
N GLU A 241 21.94 1.92 14.61
CA GLU A 241 23.28 1.36 14.43
C GLU A 241 24.29 2.33 15.04
N ILE A 242 25.26 1.81 15.79
CA ILE A 242 26.40 2.59 16.28
C ILE A 242 27.51 2.48 15.23
N MET A 243 28.06 3.61 14.80
CA MET A 243 29.06 3.64 13.72
C MET A 243 30.50 3.40 14.22
N ASP A 244 30.80 3.71 15.49
CA ASP A 244 32.18 3.82 16.01
C ASP A 244 32.66 2.64 16.88
N CYS A 245 31.87 1.58 17.05
CA CYS A 245 32.29 0.46 17.89
C CYS A 245 32.87 -0.68 17.05
N CYS A 246 34.18 -0.92 17.16
CA CYS A 246 34.83 -2.13 16.66
C CYS A 246 34.41 -3.41 17.42
N ASP A 247 33.66 -3.27 18.51
CA ASP A 247 33.18 -4.36 19.35
C ASP A 247 31.80 -4.84 18.90
N TYR A 248 31.76 -6.08 18.39
CA TYR A 248 30.71 -6.69 17.58
C TYR A 248 29.42 -7.14 18.31
N GLU A 249 29.15 -6.68 19.54
CA GLU A 249 28.06 -7.23 20.38
C GLU A 249 26.89 -6.28 20.66
N HIS A 250 26.63 -5.29 19.81
CA HIS A 250 25.41 -4.50 19.92
C HIS A 250 24.29 -4.99 19.02
N VAL A 251 23.28 -5.59 19.66
CA VAL A 251 22.01 -5.95 19.02
C VAL A 251 21.29 -4.65 18.66
N PRO A 252 21.05 -4.35 17.36
CA PRO A 252 20.37 -3.13 16.96
C PRO A 252 18.95 -3.13 17.53
N GLY A 253 18.62 -2.08 18.28
CA GLY A 253 17.27 -1.85 18.75
C GLY A 253 16.35 -1.49 17.59
N MET A 254 15.21 -2.16 17.49
CA MET A 254 14.17 -1.89 16.49
C MET A 254 13.04 -1.08 17.14
N PHE A 255 12.63 0.01 16.49
CA PHE A 255 11.69 0.98 17.04
C PHE A 255 10.59 1.31 16.02
N ILE A 256 9.38 1.53 16.54
CA ILE A 256 8.23 1.94 15.74
C ILE A 256 7.72 3.27 16.27
N GLN A 257 7.50 4.21 15.36
CA GLN A 257 6.82 5.46 15.62
C GLN A 257 5.47 5.49 14.93
N VAL A 258 4.44 5.81 15.70
CA VAL A 258 3.07 5.90 15.22
C VAL A 258 2.64 7.36 15.26
N ILE A 259 2.36 7.91 14.08
CA ILE A 259 2.05 9.32 13.91
C ILE A 259 0.62 9.46 13.45
N ASN A 260 -0.22 10.17 14.21
CA ASN A 260 -1.51 10.60 13.69
C ASN A 260 -1.32 11.91 12.92
N TRP A 261 -1.24 11.80 11.59
CA TRP A 261 -0.84 12.93 10.74
C TRP A 261 -1.91 14.02 10.64
N ARG A 262 -3.17 13.70 10.94
CA ARG A 262 -4.27 14.67 11.01
C ARG A 262 -4.26 15.46 12.31
N LYS A 263 -3.83 14.84 13.42
CA LYS A 263 -3.82 15.45 14.77
C LYS A 263 -2.45 15.98 15.21
N GLY A 264 -1.43 15.90 14.36
CA GLY A 264 -0.07 16.34 14.67
C GLY A 264 0.60 15.64 15.86
N TYR A 265 0.07 14.50 16.32
CA TYR A 265 0.56 13.84 17.53
C TYR A 265 1.39 12.58 17.20
N VAL A 266 2.47 12.40 17.96
CA VAL A 266 3.42 11.29 17.80
C VAL A 266 3.37 10.42 19.06
N ASN A 267 2.89 9.18 18.89
CA ASN A 267 2.98 8.14 19.92
C ASN A 267 4.25 7.32 19.70
N ARG A 268 5.11 7.24 20.72
CA ARG A 268 6.22 6.28 20.74
C ARG A 268 5.72 4.99 21.34
N VAL A 269 5.92 3.89 20.62
CA VAL A 269 5.75 2.54 21.17
C VAL A 269 7.10 1.87 21.08
N SER A 270 7.81 1.81 22.22
CA SER A 270 9.05 1.06 22.33
C SER A 270 8.70 -0.42 22.40
N SER A 271 8.79 -1.15 21.28
CA SER A 271 8.58 -2.59 21.29
C SER A 271 9.91 -3.31 21.48
N LEU A 272 10.14 -3.81 22.71
CA LEU A 272 10.93 -5.03 22.91
C LEU A 272 10.07 -6.29 22.65
N CYS A 273 8.85 -6.12 22.12
CA CYS A 273 8.00 -7.20 21.66
C CYS A 273 8.20 -7.40 20.17
N LEU A 274 8.85 -8.51 19.80
CA LEU A 274 8.62 -9.20 18.54
C LEU A 274 7.10 -9.38 18.34
N CYS A 275 6.45 -8.44 17.67
CA CYS A 275 5.22 -8.72 16.97
C CYS A 275 5.59 -9.73 15.89
N LYS A 276 5.35 -11.02 16.15
CA LYS A 276 5.25 -12.07 15.14
C LYS A 276 4.18 -11.66 14.12
N PHE A 277 4.55 -10.82 13.15
CA PHE A 277 3.89 -10.85 11.86
C PHE A 277 4.38 -12.14 11.20
N CYS A 278 3.52 -13.16 11.24
CA CYS A 278 3.76 -14.42 10.57
C CYS A 278 3.88 -14.16 9.06
N TYR A 279 5.11 -14.07 8.55
CA TYR A 279 5.40 -14.58 7.22
C TYR A 279 5.53 -16.10 7.36
N SER A 280 4.41 -16.79 7.17
CA SER A 280 4.46 -18.22 6.89
C SER A 280 4.70 -18.36 5.39
N ALA A 281 5.87 -18.93 5.04
CA ALA A 281 6.16 -19.45 3.72
C ALA A 281 5.24 -20.64 3.39
#